data_AF-A0A1E5QRK3-F1
#
_entry.id   AF-A0A1E5QRK3-F1
#
_cell.length_a   1.000
_cell.length_b   1.000
_cell.length_c   1.000
_cell.angle_alpha   90.00
_cell.angle_beta   90.00
_cell.angle_gamma   90.00
#
_symmetry.space_group_name_H-M   'P 1'
#
loop_
_entity.id
_entity.type
_entity.pdbx_description
1 polymer ?
#
loop_
_entity_poly.entity_id
_entity_poly.type
_entity_poly.pdbx_seq_one_letter_code
_entity_poly.pdbx_strand_id
1 'polypeptide(L)' 'MLSGGSAAPLMPLRERDVKALSDFFDPMNMAEVEADILQNLLWLWPEPCWEDDPYEFLREYL' A
#
# COMPACT_ATOMS: atom_id res chain seq x y z
N MET A 1 -12.64 32.90 17.09
CA MET A 1 -13.35 31.61 17.07
C MET A 1 -13.11 30.97 15.72
N LEU A 2 -12.37 29.86 15.68
CA LEU A 2 -12.09 29.13 14.44
C LEU A 2 -13.32 28.28 14.09
N SER A 3 -14.01 28.63 13.01
CA SER A 3 -15.08 27.81 12.46
C SER A 3 -14.46 26.52 11.90
N GLY A 4 -14.73 25.38 12.55
CA GLY A 4 -14.35 24.07 12.04
C GLY A 4 -14.92 23.87 10.64
N GLY A 5 -14.05 23.71 9.65
CA GLY A 5 -14.47 23.33 8.30
C GLY A 5 -15.00 21.90 8.35
N SER A 6 -16.31 21.72 8.25
CA SER A 6 -16.87 20.40 7.97
C SER A 6 -16.43 20.02 6.56
N ALA A 7 -15.59 19.00 6.44
CA ALA A 7 -15.32 18.40 5.13
C ALA A 7 -16.66 18.01 4.50
N ALA A 8 -16.87 18.37 3.23
CA ALA A 8 -18.05 17.96 2.51
C ALA A 8 -18.14 16.41 2.53
N PRO A 9 -19.34 15.82 2.62
CA PRO A 9 -19.49 14.37 2.55
C PRO A 9 -18.79 13.87 1.29
N LEU A 10 -17.91 12.87 1.44
CA LEU A 10 -17.25 12.25 0.30
C LEU A 10 -18.35 11.75 -0.64
N MET A 11 -18.36 12.28 -1.86
CA MET A 11 -19.32 11.85 -2.87
C MET A 11 -19.19 10.34 -3.06
N PRO A 12 -20.30 9.59 -3.15
CA PRO A 12 -20.23 8.16 -3.44
C PRO A 12 -19.42 7.90 -4.70
N LEU A 13 -18.65 6.81 -4.70
CA LEU A 13 -17.90 6.37 -5.87
C LEU A 13 -18.86 6.21 -7.05
N ARG A 14 -18.50 6.80 -8.20
CA ARG A 14 -19.27 6.64 -9.42
C ARG A 14 -18.94 5.29 -10.04
N GLU A 15 -19.80 4.81 -10.95
CA GLU A 15 -19.59 3.55 -11.67
C GLU A 15 -18.20 3.47 -12.34
N ARG A 16 -17.71 4.60 -12.89
CA ARG A 16 -16.35 4.71 -13.43
C ARG A 16 -15.27 4.42 -12.39
N ASP A 17 -15.44 4.94 -11.18
CA ASP A 17 -14.45 4.81 -10.11
C ASP A 17 -14.45 3.37 -9.59
N VAL A 18 -15.64 2.74 -9.45
CA VAL A 18 -15.77 1.32 -9.10
C VAL A 18 -15.16 0.41 -10.16
N LYS A 19 -15.38 0.71 -11.44
CA LYS A 19 -14.74 -0.03 -12.54
C LYS A 19 -13.22 0.11 -12.51
N ALA A 20 -12.70 1.33 -12.34
CA ALA A 20 -11.27 1.56 -12.25
C ALA A 20 -10.65 0.82 -11.06
N LEU A 21 -11.31 0.81 -9.90
CA LEU A 21 -10.88 0.03 -8.74
C LEU A 21 -10.91 -1.47 -9.04
N SER A 22 -11.96 -1.96 -9.70
CA SER A 22 -12.07 -3.39 -10.05
C SER A 22 -10.99 -3.83 -11.04
N ASP A 23 -10.66 -2.98 -12.02
CA ASP A 23 -9.56 -3.23 -12.96
C ASP A 23 -8.19 -3.19 -12.25
N PHE A 24 -8.03 -2.34 -11.23
CA PHE A 24 -6.80 -2.21 -10.45
C PHE A 24 -6.59 -3.36 -9.45
N PHE A 25 -7.70 -3.84 -8.87
CA PHE A 25 -7.73 -4.92 -7.89
C PHE A 25 -8.21 -6.24 -8.50
N ASP A 26 -8.09 -6.41 -9.83
CA ASP A 26 -8.50 -7.64 -10.50
C ASP A 26 -7.76 -8.83 -9.87
N PRO A 27 -8.46 -9.73 -9.16
CA PRO A 27 -7.84 -10.84 -8.44
C PRO A 27 -7.06 -11.79 -9.37
N MET A 28 -7.33 -11.77 -10.67
CA MET A 28 -6.62 -12.60 -11.64
C MET A 28 -5.12 -12.33 -11.68
N ASN A 29 -4.68 -11.09 -11.41
CA ASN A 29 -3.26 -10.73 -11.51
C ASN A 29 -2.49 -10.87 -10.19
N MET A 30 -3.17 -11.07 -9.06
CA MET A 30 -2.46 -11.15 -7.77
C MET A 30 -1.55 -12.37 -7.67
N ALA A 31 -1.96 -13.52 -8.23
CA ALA A 31 -1.13 -14.73 -8.21
C ALA A 31 0.14 -14.58 -9.06
N GLU A 32 0.05 -13.90 -10.21
CA GLU A 32 1.21 -13.62 -11.07
C GLU A 32 2.16 -12.61 -10.43
N VAL A 33 1.61 -11.56 -9.81
CA VAL A 33 2.39 -10.57 -9.05
C VAL A 33 3.06 -11.22 -7.84
N GLU A 34 2.37 -12.08 -7.10
CA GLU A 34 2.95 -12.83 -5.99
C GLU A 34 4.10 -13.73 -6.45
N ALA A 35 3.91 -14.47 -7.55
CA ALA A 35 4.95 -15.32 -8.12
C ALA A 35 6.19 -14.51 -8.56
N ASP A 36 5.98 -13.36 -9.20
CA ASP A 36 7.07 -12.47 -9.62
C ASP A 36 7.81 -11.89 -8.41
N ILE A 37 7.10 -11.40 -7.39
CA ILE A 37 7.70 -10.91 -6.14
C ILE A 37 8.54 -12.01 -5.49
N LEU A 38 7.98 -13.22 -5.30
CA LEU A 38 8.70 -14.34 -4.70
C LEU A 38 9.94 -14.73 -5.50
N GLN A 39 9.84 -14.75 -6.84
CA GLN A 39 10.98 -15.02 -7.71
C GLN A 39 12.08 -13.96 -7.53
N ASN A 40 11.74 -12.68 -7.44
CA ASN A 40 12.69 -11.61 -7.24
C ASN A 40 13.33 -11.63 -5.84
N LEU A 41 12.56 -11.95 -4.80
CA LEU A 41 13.05 -12.08 -3.42
C LEU A 41 14.12 -13.17 -3.29
N LEU A 42 14.02 -14.27 -4.04
CA LEU A 42 15.03 -15.34 -4.05
C LEU A 42 16.42 -14.86 -4.52
N TRP A 43 16.50 -13.78 -5.29
CA TRP A 43 17.77 -13.21 -5.76
C TRP A 43 18.39 -12.23 -4.75
N LEU A 44 17.64 -11.80 -3.73
CA LEU A 44 18.12 -10.90 -2.69
C LEU A 44 18.71 -11.73 -1.55
N TRP A 45 19.97 -12.14 -1.73
CA TRP A 45 20.78 -12.73 -0.65
C TRP A 45 21.88 -11.76 -0.20
N PRO A 46 22.02 -11.49 1.11
CA PRO A 46 21.23 -12.05 2.23
C PRO A 46 19.79 -11.55 2.24
N GLU A 47 18.92 -12.29 2.93
CA GLU A 47 17.52 -11.90 3.13
C GLU A 47 17.44 -10.46 3.66
N PRO A 48 16.60 -9.59 3.08
CA PRO A 48 16.44 -8.22 3.57
C PRO A 48 15.91 -8.21 5.01
N CYS A 49 16.24 -7.17 5.76
CA CYS A 49 15.83 -6.97 7.15
C CYS A 49 14.36 -6.54 7.28
N TRP A 50 13.42 -7.34 6.78
CA TRP A 50 11.99 -7.01 6.75
C TRP A 50 11.37 -6.82 8.14
N GLU A 51 11.88 -7.55 9.13
CA GLU A 51 11.37 -7.54 10.50
C GLU A 51 12.06 -6.50 11.39
N ASP A 52 13.14 -5.88 10.92
CA ASP A 52 13.82 -4.82 11.66
C ASP A 52 13.03 -3.52 11.47
N ASP A 53 12.72 -2.83 12.58
CA ASP A 53 12.10 -1.51 12.53
C ASP A 53 13.08 -0.57 11.78
N PRO A 54 12.75 -0.10 10.57
CA PRO A 54 13.67 0.71 9.77
C PRO A 54 13.96 2.06 10.44
N TYR A 55 13.19 2.42 11.46
CA TYR A 55 13.32 3.63 12.26
C TYR A 55 13.87 3.36 13.66
N GLU A 56 14.37 2.16 13.96
CA GLU A 56 14.96 1.87 15.28
C GLU A 56 16.08 2.85 15.62
N PHE A 57 16.86 3.27 14.62
CA PHE A 57 17.89 4.30 14.76
C PHE A 57 17.36 5.66 15.24
N LEU A 58 16.08 5.99 14.98
CA LEU A 58 15.47 7.27 15.39
C LEU A 58 15.12 7.30 16.88
N ARG A 59 15.07 6.16 17.57
CA ARG A 59 14.79 6.11 19.02
C ARG A 59 15.85 6.83 19.85
N GLU A 60 17.06 7.01 19.32
CA GLU A 60 18.12 7.74 19.99
C GLU A 60 17.97 9.28 19.85
N TYR A 61 17.08 9.74 18.97
CA TYR A 61 16.93 11.15 18.59
C TYR A 61 15.55 11.76 18.91
N LEU A 62 14.57 10.96 19.35
CA LEU A 62 13.20 11.36 19.73
C LEU A 62 12.94 11.12 21.22
#